data_AF-A0A7M2XUM8-F1
#
_entry.id   AF-A0A7M2XUM8-F1
#
_cell.length_a   1.000
_cell.length_b   1.000
_cell.length_c   1.000
_cell.angle_alpha   90.00
_cell.angle_beta   90.00
_cell.angle_gamma   90.00
#
_symmetry.space_group_name_H-M   'P 1'
#
loop_
_entity.id
_entity.type
_entity.pdbx_description
1 polymer ?
#
loop_
_entity_poly.entity_id
_entity_poly.type
_entity_poly.pdbx_seq_one_letter_code
_entity_poly.pdbx_strand_id
1 'polypeptide(L)'
;MADMHESRKKITITIDGRPFTTRDDDQEAAALLRLAGLDPDQYDLAKIKPNGEPKIYRDEKVIDLRDGDAFVTVRQSAPVA
;
A
#
# COMPACT_ATOMS: atom_id res chain seq x y z
N MET A 1 -28.49 -18.35 -9.81
CA MET A 1 -27.48 -17.32 -9.46
C MET A 1 -26.58 -17.93 -8.42
N ALA A 2 -25.46 -18.52 -8.83
CA ALA A 2 -24.57 -19.27 -7.96
C ALA A 2 -23.30 -18.44 -7.70
N ASP A 3 -23.02 -18.24 -6.41
CA ASP A 3 -21.72 -18.01 -5.80
C ASP A 3 -20.65 -17.25 -6.61
N MET A 4 -20.65 -15.93 -6.50
CA MET A 4 -19.55 -15.07 -6.98
C MET A 4 -18.76 -14.52 -5.79
N HIS A 5 -18.48 -15.36 -4.79
CA HIS A 5 -17.66 -14.97 -3.63
C HIS A 5 -16.62 -16.03 -3.22
N GLU A 6 -16.35 -17.04 -4.05
CA GLU A 6 -15.31 -18.01 -3.76
C GLU A 6 -13.95 -17.53 -4.28
N SER A 7 -13.05 -17.22 -3.34
CA SER A 7 -11.60 -17.01 -3.52
C SER A 7 -11.10 -15.57 -3.69
N ARG A 8 -11.56 -14.59 -2.90
CA ARG A 8 -10.71 -13.41 -2.68
C ARG A 8 -9.47 -13.86 -1.89
N LYS A 9 -8.39 -14.16 -2.61
CA LYS A 9 -7.08 -14.52 -2.03
C LYS A 9 -6.71 -13.44 -1.03
N LYS A 10 -6.40 -13.84 0.21
CA LYS A 10 -5.81 -12.91 1.18
C LYS A 10 -4.46 -12.51 0.63
N ILE A 11 -4.24 -11.22 0.49
CA ILE A 11 -2.99 -10.64 0.05
C ILE A 11 -2.26 -10.18 1.28
N THR A 12 -1.10 -10.77 1.52
CA THR A 12 -0.21 -10.37 2.59
C THR A 12 0.77 -9.36 2.02
N ILE A 13 0.75 -8.14 2.55
CA ILE A 13 1.70 -7.09 2.20
C ILE A 13 2.48 -6.69 3.44
N THR A 14 3.61 -6.03 3.26
CA THR A 14 4.40 -5.49 4.36
C THR A 14 4.49 -3.98 4.20
N ILE A 15 4.14 -3.19 5.20
CA ILE A 15 4.31 -1.73 5.21
C ILE A 15 5.25 -1.37 6.36
N ASP A 16 6.38 -0.71 6.07
CA ASP A 16 7.43 -0.39 7.05
C ASP A 16 7.91 -1.59 7.87
N GLY A 17 8.03 -2.75 7.22
CA GLY A 17 8.41 -4.01 7.87
C GLY A 17 7.30 -4.67 8.70
N ARG A 18 6.09 -4.08 8.76
CA ARG A 18 4.93 -4.66 9.45
C ARG A 18 4.02 -5.41 8.47
N PRO A 19 3.68 -6.68 8.73
CA PRO A 19 2.80 -7.43 7.86
C PRO A 19 1.34 -7.01 8.04
N PHE A 20 0.64 -6.81 6.93
CA PHE A 20 -0.78 -6.53 6.84
C PHE A 20 -1.43 -7.52 5.88
N THR A 21 -2.70 -7.86 6.14
CA THR A 21 -3.46 -8.73 5.23
C THR A 21 -4.68 -7.98 4.75
N THR A 22 -4.87 -7.96 3.42
CA THR A 22 -6.03 -7.36 2.76
C THR A 22 -6.67 -8.37 1.82
N ARG A 23 -7.92 -8.10 1.43
CA ARG A 23 -8.68 -8.90 0.47
C ARG A 23 -8.91 -8.16 -0.84
N ASP A 24 -8.52 -6.90 -0.91
CA ASP A 24 -8.64 -6.07 -2.10
C ASP A 24 -7.27 -6.05 -2.78
N ASP A 25 -7.20 -6.46 -4.04
CA ASP A 25 -5.98 -6.39 -4.84
C ASP A 25 -5.73 -4.99 -5.40
N ASP A 26 -6.75 -4.14 -5.45
CA ASP A 26 -6.66 -2.75 -5.84
C ASP A 26 -6.92 -1.85 -4.63
N GLN A 27 -5.89 -1.17 -4.13
CA GLN A 27 -6.05 -0.18 -3.07
C GLN A 27 -5.30 1.11 -3.38
N GLU A 28 -5.91 2.23 -2.98
CA GLU A 28 -5.26 3.53 -3.03
C GLU A 28 -4.06 3.57 -2.08
N ALA A 29 -3.01 4.28 -2.48
CA ALA A 29 -1.87 4.56 -1.60
C ALA A 29 -2.33 5.16 -0.27
N ALA A 30 -3.31 6.07 -0.31
CA ALA A 30 -3.89 6.65 0.89
C ALA A 30 -4.59 5.64 1.81
N ALA A 31 -5.26 4.63 1.25
CA ALA A 31 -5.90 3.58 2.05
C ALA A 31 -4.85 2.73 2.80
N LEU A 32 -3.72 2.44 2.15
CA LEU A 32 -2.61 1.69 2.74
C LEU A 32 -1.90 2.48 3.85
N LEU A 33 -1.74 3.79 3.67
CA LEU A 33 -1.20 4.68 4.70
C LEU A 33 -2.13 4.72 5.92
N ARG A 34 -3.44 4.88 5.69
CA ARG A 34 -4.45 4.81 6.76
C ARG A 34 -4.46 3.46 7.48
N LEU A 35 -4.25 2.35 6.74
CA LEU A 35 -4.12 1.01 7.33
C LEU A 35 -2.92 0.91 8.28
N ALA A 36 -1.83 1.60 7.96
CA ALA A 36 -0.66 1.72 8.84
C ALA A 36 -0.83 2.78 9.96
N GLY A 37 -1.96 3.50 9.99
CA GLY A 37 -2.23 4.58 10.94
C GLY A 37 -1.53 5.90 10.60
N LEU A 38 -1.18 6.11 9.33
CA LEU A 38 -0.48 7.28 8.82
C LEU A 38 -1.41 8.18 8.00
N ASP A 39 -1.08 9.46 7.98
CA ASP A 39 -1.83 10.47 7.25
C ASP A 39 -1.33 10.54 5.79
N PRO A 40 -2.18 10.29 4.79
CA PRO A 40 -1.80 10.40 3.37
C PRO A 40 -1.41 11.81 2.91
N ASP A 41 -1.80 12.86 3.64
CA ASP A 41 -1.37 14.23 3.36
C ASP A 41 0.05 14.52 3.88
N GLN A 42 0.57 13.68 4.79
CA GLN A 42 1.90 13.86 5.39
C GLN A 42 2.91 12.79 4.97
N TYR A 43 2.44 11.68 4.41
CA TYR A 43 3.25 10.53 4.04
C TYR A 43 2.89 10.11 2.62
N ASP A 44 3.91 9.81 1.83
CA ASP A 44 3.76 9.06 0.60
C ASP A 44 3.97 7.57 0.85
N LEU A 45 3.40 6.73 0.01
CA LEU A 45 3.66 5.31 0.00
C LEU A 45 4.66 4.97 -1.10
N ALA A 46 5.72 4.23 -0.78
CA ALA A 46 6.65 3.71 -1.77
C ALA A 46 6.64 2.19 -1.80
N LYS A 47 6.38 1.61 -2.98
CA LYS A 47 6.48 0.15 -3.18
C LYS A 47 7.93 -0.22 -3.45
N ILE A 48 8.48 -1.12 -2.65
CA ILE A 48 9.78 -1.74 -2.92
C ILE A 48 9.57 -2.75 -4.05
N LYS A 49 10.16 -2.45 -5.21
CA LYS A 49 10.18 -3.39 -6.32
C LYS A 49 11.19 -4.53 -6.05
N PRO A 50 11.06 -5.66 -6.74
CA PRO A 50 12.04 -6.77 -6.64
C PRO A 50 13.46 -6.38 -7.07
N ASN A 51 13.64 -5.27 -7.82
CA ASN A 51 14.96 -4.72 -8.14
C ASN A 51 15.56 -3.86 -7.01
N GLY A 52 14.85 -3.71 -5.88
CA GLY A 52 15.26 -2.92 -4.73
C GLY A 52 14.95 -1.42 -4.82
N GLU A 53 14.44 -0.93 -5.94
CA GLU A 53 14.11 0.50 -6.09
C GLU A 53 12.71 0.80 -5.53
N PRO A 54 12.58 1.73 -4.56
CA PRO A 54 11.29 2.18 -4.08
C PRO A 54 10.64 3.08 -5.14
N LYS A 55 9.45 2.68 -5.61
CA LYS A 55 8.62 3.53 -6.46
C LYS A 55 7.60 4.24 -5.59
N ILE A 56 7.66 5.57 -5.56
CA ILE A 56 6.72 6.41 -4.82
C ILE A 56 5.38 6.49 -5.56
N TYR A 57 4.31 6.33 -4.81
CA TYR A 57 2.92 6.47 -5.23
C TYR A 57 2.29 7.56 -4.37
N ARG A 58 1.69 8.55 -5.03
CA ARG A 58 0.87 9.56 -4.36
C ARG A 58 -0.46 8.97 -3.93
N ASP A 59 -1.03 9.59 -2.92
CA ASP A 59 -2.28 9.31 -2.22
C ASP A 59 -3.43 8.79 -3.10
N GLU A 60 -3.79 9.50 -4.19
CA GLU A 60 -4.90 9.11 -5.09
C GLU A 60 -4.57 7.94 -6.04
N LYS A 61 -3.33 7.43 -6.03
CA LYS A 61 -2.92 6.40 -6.97
C LYS A 61 -3.37 5.03 -6.48
N VAL A 62 -4.22 4.38 -7.27
CA VAL A 62 -4.55 2.96 -7.10
C VAL A 62 -3.33 2.09 -7.40
N ILE A 63 -3.03 1.18 -6.48
CA ILE A 63 -1.89 0.26 -6.53
C ILE A 63 -2.44 -1.17 -6.57
N ASP A 64 -1.96 -1.93 -7.56
CA ASP A 64 -2.15 -3.37 -7.58
C ASP A 64 -1.25 -4.04 -6.54
N LEU A 65 -1.88 -4.62 -5.53
CA LEU A 65 -1.29 -5.40 -4.46
C LEU A 65 -1.12 -6.84 -4.88
N ARG A 66 0.03 -7.39 -4.53
CA ARG A 66 0.38 -8.80 -4.72
C ARG A 66 0.89 -9.36 -3.41
N ASP A 67 0.69 -10.66 -3.23
CA ASP A 67 1.15 -11.34 -2.03
C ASP A 67 2.69 -11.27 -1.97
N GLY A 68 3.20 -10.87 -0.81
CA GLY A 68 4.63 -10.62 -0.58
C GLY A 68 5.11 -9.23 -1.00
N ASP A 69 4.24 -8.33 -1.47
CA ASP A 69 4.65 -6.95 -1.76
C ASP A 69 5.13 -6.24 -0.49
N ALA A 70 6.21 -5.48 -0.65
CA ALA A 70 6.78 -4.64 0.40
C ALA A 70 6.60 -3.17 0.05
N PHE A 71 6.17 -2.41 1.04
CA PHE A 71 5.92 -0.98 0.99
C PHE A 71 6.64 -0.31 2.16
N VAL A 72 7.04 0.92 1.95
CA VAL A 72 7.61 1.79 2.98
C VAL A 72 6.91 3.13 2.92
N THR A 73 6.79 3.79 4.05
CA THR A 73 6.21 5.12 4.11
C THR A 73 7.32 6.16 4.10
N VAL A 74 7.15 7.15 3.24
CA VAL A 74 8.10 8.22 3.07
C VAL A 74 7.41 9.47 3.56
N ARG A 75 7.90 10.03 4.67
CA ARG A 75 7.36 11.30 5.16
C ARG A 75 7.57 12.37 4.10
N GLN A 76 6.48 13.01 3.66
CA GLN A 76 6.57 14.22 2.87
C GLN A 76 7.21 15.28 3.77
N SER A 77 8.50 15.51 3.60
CA SER A 77 9.16 16.61 4.31
C SER A 77 8.56 17.88 3.73
N ALA A 78 7.68 18.53 4.48
CA ALA A 78 7.06 19.77 4.08
C ALA A 78 8.15 20.74 3.58
N PRO A 79 7.92 21.48 2.48
CA PRO A 79 8.78 22.62 2.19
C PRO A 79 8.70 23.53 3.40
N VAL A 80 9.84 23.73 4.07
CA VAL A 80 10.01 24.77 5.08
C VAL A 80 9.53 26.09 4.47
N ALA A 81 8.38 26.57 4.94
CA ALA A 81 7.85 27.90 4.63
C ALA A 81 8.44 28.92 5.60
#